data_AF-A0A9D0R9J1-F1
#
_entry.id   AF-A0A9D0R9J1-F1
#
_cell.length_a   1.000
_cell.length_b   1.000
_cell.length_c   1.000
_cell.angle_alpha   90.00
_cell.angle_beta   90.00
_cell.angle_gamma   90.00
#
_symmetry.space_group_name_H-M   'P 1'
#
loop_
_entity.id
_entity.type
_entity.pdbx_description
1 polymer ?
#
loop_
_entity_poly.entity_id
_entity_poly.type
_entity_poly.pdbx_seq_one_letter_code
_entity_poly.pdbx_strand_id
1 'polypeptide(L)'
;MKIQAEKIAALDERMERKPVLMPPDLIRKTERLAQEAKVSFAEIVRRALWDYDPGKQAENDSTLEALADALLQSIRETGDYLDKLEQKLDTTHRELEKHRHGAE
;
A
#
# COMPACT_ATOMS: atom_id res chain seq x y z
N MET A 1 30.73 -12.93 -40.41
CA MET A 1 29.89 -12.23 -39.41
C MET A 1 28.49 -11.99 -39.96
N LYS A 2 27.58 -12.98 -39.93
CA LYS A 2 26.16 -12.81 -40.30
C LYS A 2 25.18 -13.70 -39.50
N ILE A 3 25.62 -14.35 -38.43
CA ILE A 3 24.83 -15.40 -37.76
C ILE A 3 24.02 -14.85 -36.55
N GLN A 4 24.27 -13.62 -36.11
CA GLN A 4 23.57 -13.04 -34.95
C GLN A 4 22.30 -12.24 -35.28
N ALA A 5 22.11 -11.76 -36.50
CA ALA A 5 20.97 -10.89 -36.84
C ALA A 5 19.69 -11.68 -37.19
N GLU A 6 19.82 -12.89 -37.73
CA GLU A 6 18.66 -13.71 -38.13
C GLU A 6 17.97 -14.41 -36.96
N LYS A 7 18.64 -14.59 -35.81
CA LYS A 7 18.05 -15.25 -34.64
C LYS A 7 17.02 -14.41 -33.88
N ILE A 8 17.02 -13.09 -34.05
CA ILE A 8 16.06 -12.18 -33.40
C ILE A 8 14.82 -11.96 -34.29
N ALA A 9 14.96 -12.13 -35.60
CA ALA A 9 13.86 -11.98 -36.57
C ALA A 9 12.94 -13.22 -36.68
N ALA A 10 13.26 -14.31 -35.96
CA ALA A 10 12.52 -15.58 -35.99
C ALA A 10 11.92 -15.96 -34.63
N LEU A 11 11.68 -14.99 -33.74
CA LEU A 11 10.74 -15.15 -32.64
C LEU A 11 9.33 -15.09 -33.22
N ASP A 12 8.89 -16.25 -33.69
CA ASP A 12 7.55 -16.64 -34.12
C ASP A 12 6.45 -15.64 -33.71
N GLU A 13 5.93 -14.86 -34.68
CA GLU A 13 4.73 -14.01 -34.52
C GLU A 13 3.44 -14.83 -34.27
N ARG A 14 3.57 -16.08 -33.83
CA ARG A 14 2.46 -16.96 -33.49
C ARG A 14 2.08 -16.76 -32.03
N MET A 15 0.88 -16.24 -31.83
CA MET A 15 0.28 -16.09 -30.52
C MET A 15 0.02 -17.47 -29.89
N GLU A 16 0.86 -17.87 -28.93
CA GLU A 16 0.64 -19.07 -28.12
C GLU A 16 -0.50 -18.87 -27.12
N ARG A 17 -1.46 -19.81 -27.09
CA ARG A 17 -2.55 -19.81 -26.11
C ARG A 17 -2.23 -20.82 -24.99
N LYS A 18 -2.06 -20.33 -23.76
CA LYS A 18 -1.83 -21.16 -22.57
C LYS A 18 -3.05 -21.08 -21.65
N PRO A 19 -3.82 -22.16 -21.46
CA PRO A 19 -4.89 -22.18 -20.47
C PRO A 19 -4.27 -22.21 -19.07
N VAL A 20 -4.82 -21.41 -18.15
CA VAL A 20 -4.39 -21.34 -16.76
C VAL A 20 -5.62 -21.50 -15.88
N LEU A 21 -5.53 -22.36 -14.87
CA LEU A 21 -6.56 -22.48 -13.86
C LEU A 21 -6.46 -21.29 -12.90
N MET A 22 -7.55 -20.52 -12.78
CA MET A 22 -7.64 -19.38 -11.88
C MET A 22 -8.88 -19.51 -11.00
N PRO A 23 -8.83 -19.00 -9.75
CA PRO A 23 -10.00 -18.91 -8.89
C PRO A 23 -11.12 -18.08 -9.54
N PRO A 24 -12.41 -18.44 -9.36
CA PRO A 24 -13.54 -17.71 -9.95
C PRO A 24 -13.57 -16.23 -9.57
N ASP A 25 -13.18 -15.88 -8.35
CA ASP A 25 -13.14 -14.49 -7.88
C ASP A 25 -12.09 -13.66 -8.62
N LEU A 26 -10.93 -14.28 -8.91
CA LEU A 26 -9.86 -13.62 -9.65
C LEU A 26 -10.26 -13.41 -11.12
N ILE A 27 -10.94 -14.38 -11.72
CA ILE A 27 -11.50 -14.25 -13.08
C ILE A 27 -12.45 -13.05 -13.15
N ARG A 28 -13.42 -12.96 -12.23
CA ARG A 28 -14.37 -11.85 -12.15
C ARG A 28 -13.68 -10.49 -11.96
N LYS A 29 -12.65 -10.44 -11.11
CA LYS A 29 -11.87 -9.22 -10.87
C LYS A 29 -11.15 -8.77 -12.15
N THR A 30 -10.48 -9.69 -12.84
CA THR A 30 -9.75 -9.40 -14.07
C THR A 30 -10.69 -9.02 -15.21
N GLU A 31 -11.87 -9.64 -15.31
CA GLU A 31 -12.91 -9.23 -16.27
C GLU A 31 -13.37 -7.79 -16.03
N ARG A 32 -13.65 -7.42 -14.78
CA ARG A 32 -14.03 -6.05 -14.43
C ARG A 32 -12.94 -5.05 -14.82
N LEU A 33 -11.67 -5.33 -14.50
CA LEU A 33 -10.53 -4.47 -14.88
C LEU A 33 -10.40 -4.34 -16.40
N ALA A 34 -10.64 -5.42 -17.14
CA ALA A 34 -10.60 -5.42 -18.60
C ALA A 34 -11.72 -4.54 -19.19
N GLN A 35 -12.93 -4.61 -18.62
CA GLN A 35 -14.06 -3.75 -19.02
C GLN A 35 -13.79 -2.28 -18.74
N GLU A 36 -13.30 -1.94 -17.54
CA GLU A 36 -12.95 -0.57 -17.15
C GLU A 36 -11.88 0.03 -18.08
N ALA A 37 -10.86 -0.75 -18.40
CA ALA A 37 -9.78 -0.35 -19.30
C ALA A 37 -10.11 -0.49 -20.80
N LYS A 38 -11.30 -1.00 -21.16
CA LYS A 38 -11.75 -1.26 -22.54
C LYS A 38 -10.78 -2.11 -23.36
N VAL A 39 -10.20 -3.13 -22.75
CA VAL A 39 -9.26 -4.06 -23.40
C VAL A 39 -9.67 -5.51 -23.17
N SER A 40 -9.01 -6.44 -23.86
CA SER A 40 -9.28 -7.87 -23.66
C SER A 40 -8.76 -8.36 -22.31
N PHE A 41 -9.38 -9.42 -21.80
CA PHE A 41 -8.91 -10.12 -20.59
C PHE A 41 -7.42 -10.51 -20.68
N ALA A 42 -7.01 -11.10 -21.80
CA ALA A 42 -5.62 -11.52 -22.01
C ALA A 42 -4.63 -10.35 -22.03
N GLU A 43 -5.09 -9.17 -22.47
CA GLU A 43 -4.27 -7.96 -22.47
C GLU A 43 -4.02 -7.44 -21.06
N ILE A 44 -5.03 -7.46 -20.18
CA ILE A 44 -4.83 -7.14 -18.76
C ILE A 44 -3.83 -8.11 -18.12
N VAL A 45 -3.97 -9.41 -18.41
CA VAL A 45 -3.03 -10.42 -17.88
C VAL A 45 -1.61 -10.16 -18.38
N ARG A 46 -1.43 -9.80 -19.65
CA ARG A 46 -0.11 -9.44 -20.19
C ARG A 46 0.47 -8.20 -19.52
N ARG A 47 -0.31 -7.14 -19.34
CA ARG A 47 0.12 -5.92 -18.64
C ARG A 47 0.53 -6.21 -17.20
N ALA A 48 -0.29 -6.97 -16.48
CA ALA A 48 0.01 -7.38 -15.12
C ALA A 48 1.33 -8.17 -15.04
N LEU A 49 1.60 -9.06 -15.99
CA LEU A 49 2.86 -9.80 -16.07
C LEU A 49 4.04 -8.90 -16.46
N TRP A 50 3.84 -7.92 -17.33
CA TRP A 50 4.87 -6.97 -17.73
C TRP A 50 5.28 -6.05 -16.58
N ASP A 51 4.31 -5.65 -15.77
CA ASP A 51 4.50 -4.79 -14.60
C ASP A 51 4.88 -5.59 -13.34
N TYR A 52 4.82 -6.92 -13.39
CA TYR A 52 5.15 -7.79 -12.27
C TYR A 52 6.67 -7.80 -12.04
N ASP A 53 7.08 -7.07 -11.01
CA ASP A 53 8.45 -7.08 -10.51
C ASP A 53 8.47 -7.68 -9.09
N PRO A 54 8.92 -8.94 -8.93
CA PRO A 54 8.96 -9.58 -7.62
C PRO A 54 9.90 -8.89 -6.64
N GLY A 55 10.87 -8.09 -7.11
CA GLY A 55 11.77 -7.31 -6.26
C GLY A 55 11.10 -6.08 -5.65
N LYS A 56 10.20 -5.42 -6.39
CA LYS A 56 9.44 -4.26 -5.88
C LYS A 56 8.42 -4.61 -4.80
N GLN A 57 7.91 -5.84 -4.81
CA GLN A 57 6.92 -6.25 -3.82
C GLN A 57 7.53 -6.27 -2.41
N ALA A 58 8.80 -6.69 -2.28
CA ALA A 58 9.54 -6.62 -1.03
C ALA A 58 9.83 -5.16 -0.58
N GLU A 59 10.10 -4.24 -1.51
CA GLU A 59 10.25 -2.81 -1.19
C GLU A 59 8.94 -2.18 -0.70
N ASN A 60 7.80 -2.50 -1.35
CA ASN A 60 6.49 -1.99 -0.95
C ASN A 60 6.07 -2.48 0.43
N ASP A 61 6.36 -3.74 0.77
CA ASP A 61 6.06 -4.29 2.10
C ASP A 61 6.91 -3.59 3.17
N SER A 62 8.20 -3.35 2.91
CA SER A 62 9.08 -2.62 3.84
C SER A 62 8.66 -1.15 4.05
N THR A 63 8.14 -0.50 3.02
CA THR A 63 7.65 0.90 3.11
C THR A 63 6.30 0.99 3.82
N LEU A 64 5.41 0.01 3.64
CA LEU A 64 4.16 -0.10 4.39
C LEU A 64 4.42 -0.34 5.89
N GLU A 65 5.41 -1.17 6.21
CA GLU A 65 5.80 -1.45 7.59
C GLU A 65 6.41 -0.21 8.26
N ALA A 66 7.31 0.50 7.56
CA ALA A 66 7.84 1.78 8.04
C ALA A 66 6.76 2.87 8.23
N LEU A 67 5.73 2.90 7.38
CA LEU A 67 4.59 3.81 7.54
C LEU A 67 3.76 3.45 8.77
N ALA A 68 3.52 2.15 9.01
CA ALA A 68 2.80 1.68 10.19
C ALA A 68 3.54 2.05 11.48
N ASP A 69 4.86 1.90 11.51
CA ASP A 69 5.70 2.30 12.64
C ASP A 69 5.65 3.81 12.88
N ALA A 70 5.70 4.63 11.82
CA ALA A 70 5.59 6.08 11.93
C ALA A 70 4.21 6.51 12.50
N LEU A 71 3.13 5.85 12.09
CA LEU A 71 1.79 6.09 12.64
C LEU A 71 1.70 5.70 14.12
N LEU A 72 2.25 4.55 14.49
CA LEU A 72 2.29 4.11 15.90
C LEU A 72 3.07 5.08 16.78
N GLN A 73 4.20 5.58 16.27
CA GLN A 73 5.01 6.58 16.98
C GLN A 73 4.22 7.89 17.18
N SER A 74 3.54 8.37 16.13
CA SER A 74 2.70 9.57 16.21
C SER A 74 1.56 9.45 17.24
N ILE A 75 0.92 8.27 17.31
CA ILE A 75 -0.13 7.99 18.31
C ILE A 75 0.44 8.07 19.74
N ARG A 76 1.63 7.50 19.98
CA ARG A 76 2.28 7.56 21.30
C ARG A 76 2.63 8.98 21.70
N GLU A 77 3.23 9.75 20.78
CA GLU A 77 3.57 11.15 21.04
C GLU A 77 2.33 12.01 21.32
N THR A 78 1.24 11.73 20.61
CA THR A 78 -0.05 12.39 20.87
C THR A 78 -0.61 12.02 22.25
N GLY A 79 -0.51 10.76 22.66
CA GLY A 79 -0.87 10.30 24.00
C GLY A 79 -0.07 11.01 25.09
N ASP A 80 1.26 11.04 24.97
CA ASP A 80 2.15 11.71 25.92
C ASP A 80 1.86 13.22 26.01
N TYR A 81 1.44 13.84 24.91
CA TYR A 81 1.05 15.25 24.89
C TYR A 81 -0.29 15.48 25.61
N LEU A 82 -1.26 14.60 25.43
CA LEU A 82 -2.54 14.64 26.14
C LEU A 82 -2.35 14.46 27.64
N ASP A 83 -1.52 13.51 28.08
CA ASP A 83 -1.22 13.29 29.50
C ASP A 83 -0.60 14.53 30.15
N LYS A 84 0.30 15.22 29.44
CA LYS A 84 0.89 16.48 29.90
C LYS A 84 -0.13 17.61 30.00
N LEU A 85 -1.10 17.65 29.07
CA LEU A 85 -2.19 18.63 29.14
C LEU A 85 -3.12 18.35 30.30
N GLU A 86 -3.47 17.08 30.55
CA GLU A 86 -4.29 16.67 31.68
C GLU A 86 -3.62 17.04 33.00
N GLN A 87 -2.33 16.76 33.17
CA GLN A 87 -1.57 17.17 34.36
C GLN A 87 -1.59 18.69 34.57
N LYS A 88 -1.44 19.48 33.50
CA LYS A 88 -1.49 20.95 33.56
C LYS A 88 -2.88 21.46 33.96
N LEU A 89 -3.93 20.88 33.38
CA LEU A 89 -5.32 21.20 33.73
C LEU A 89 -5.59 20.90 35.19
N ASP A 90 -5.17 19.72 35.67
CA ASP A 90 -5.29 19.32 37.07
C ASP A 90 -4.55 20.26 38.03
N THR A 91 -3.32 20.66 37.71
CA THR A 91 -2.58 21.64 38.52
C THR A 91 -3.30 22.98 38.56
N THR A 92 -3.77 23.47 37.42
CA THR A 92 -4.47 24.76 37.34
C THR A 92 -5.80 24.72 38.10
N HIS A 93 -6.53 23.61 38.01
CA HIS A 93 -7.78 23.41 38.74
C HIS A 93 -7.54 23.37 40.26
N ARG A 94 -6.50 22.68 40.73
CA ARG A 94 -6.11 22.67 42.15
C ARG A 94 -5.68 24.05 42.66
N GLU A 95 -4.99 24.84 41.85
CA GLU A 95 -4.61 26.22 42.21
C GLU A 95 -5.83 27.13 42.33
N LEU A 96 -6.78 27.04 41.38
CA LEU A 96 -8.05 27.77 41.44
C LEU A 96 -8.89 27.42 42.67
N GLU A 97 -9.01 26.13 43.01
CA GLU A 97 -9.73 25.67 44.20
C GLU A 97 -9.08 26.20 45.50
N LYS A 98 -7.74 26.22 45.58
CA LYS A 98 -7.02 26.82 46.72
C LYS A 98 -7.27 28.32 46.85
N HIS A 99 -7.28 29.06 45.74
CA HIS A 99 -7.59 30.48 45.74
C HIS A 99 -9.05 30.77 46.12
N ARG A 100 -9.99 29.88 45.78
CA ARG A 100 -11.41 30.01 46.14
C ARG A 100 -11.66 29.74 47.63
N HIS A 101 -10.93 28.80 48.23
CA HIS A 101 -11.09 28.44 49.65
C HIS A 101 -10.20 29.22 50.62
N GLY A 102 -9.23 30.00 50.14
CA GLY A 102 -8.40 30.90 50.95
C GLY A 102 -8.92 32.34 51.04
N ALA A 103 -10.13 32.61 50.52
CA ALA A 103 -10.77 33.93 50.52
C ALA A 103 -11.94 34.05 51.54
N GLU A 104 -12.10 33.06 52.41
CA GLU A 104 -12.92 33.11 53.64
C GLU A 104 -12.04 33.25 54.88
#